data_AF-A0A212KFV5-F1
#
_entry.id   AF-A0A212KFV5-F1
#
_cell.length_a   1.000
_cell.length_b   1.000
_cell.length_c   1.000
_cell.angle_alpha   90.00
_cell.angle_beta   90.00
_cell.angle_gamma   90.00
#
_symmetry.space_group_name_H-M   'P 1'
#
loop_
_entity.id
_entity.type
_entity.pdbx_description
1 polymer ?
#
loop_
_entity_poly.entity_id
_entity_poly.type
_entity_poly.pdbx_seq_one_letter_code
_entity_poly.pdbx_strand_id
1 'polypeptide(L)'
;MPHDKHCGCCHDHAHTPRADALATPFEVTEHHKDFLHQLGHSHYLPVARFTLEDSRDENFIATALAPVFLRSVADDMETVKEVGVFLQQLEDMGLVTLDYDIPLDGYGYEEYKESALYEYFRATVEEGAAKPGFLGDTPMLDLGSMALTETGAKIAATHCGHGHHHHE
;
A
#
# COMPACT_ATOMS: atom_id res chain seq x y z
N MET A 1 -54.54 16.38 44.18
CA MET A 1 -53.97 17.69 43.80
C MET A 1 -52.68 17.87 44.58
N PRO A 2 -51.55 18.35 44.05
CA PRO A 2 -51.04 18.26 42.68
C PRO A 2 -49.48 18.09 42.60
N HIS A 3 -48.96 17.96 41.37
CA HIS A 3 -47.62 18.35 40.86
C HIS A 3 -46.33 17.57 41.23
N ASP A 4 -45.98 16.64 40.33
CA ASP A 4 -44.87 16.72 39.35
C ASP A 4 -43.64 17.58 39.70
N LYS A 5 -42.45 16.95 39.68
CA LYS A 5 -41.17 17.56 39.28
C LYS A 5 -40.04 16.53 39.17
N HIS A 6 -39.56 16.34 37.93
CA HIS A 6 -38.16 16.14 37.53
C HIS A 6 -37.47 14.82 37.95
N CYS A 7 -36.54 14.22 37.21
CA CYS A 7 -35.94 14.44 35.89
C CYS A 7 -35.25 13.12 35.54
N GLY A 8 -35.16 12.77 34.26
CA GLY A 8 -34.57 11.51 33.79
C GLY A 8 -33.09 11.35 34.17
N CYS A 9 -32.75 10.16 34.67
CA CYS A 9 -31.37 9.69 34.69
C CYS A 9 -31.03 9.12 33.31
N CYS A 10 -30.64 9.99 32.39
CA CYS A 10 -29.83 9.57 31.26
C CYS A 10 -28.42 9.27 31.80
N HIS A 11 -27.91 8.09 31.48
CA HIS A 11 -26.51 7.77 31.67
C HIS A 11 -25.67 8.68 30.76
N ASP A 12 -25.01 9.66 31.35
CA ASP A 12 -23.88 10.35 30.75
C ASP A 12 -22.74 9.33 30.59
N HIS A 13 -22.77 8.60 29.47
CA HIS A 13 -21.52 8.17 28.87
C HIS A 13 -20.84 9.42 28.35
N ALA A 14 -20.01 10.01 29.20
CA ALA A 14 -18.96 10.89 28.77
C ALA A 14 -18.10 10.12 27.77
N HIS A 15 -18.49 10.18 26.50
CA HIS A 15 -17.60 10.00 25.38
C HIS A 15 -16.61 11.14 25.49
N THR A 16 -15.53 10.92 26.22
CA THR A 16 -14.28 11.62 25.95
C THR A 16 -14.06 11.44 24.46
N PRO A 17 -14.05 12.51 23.65
CA PRO A 17 -13.45 12.43 22.34
C PRO A 17 -12.02 12.02 22.64
N ARG A 18 -11.65 10.80 22.30
CA ARG A 18 -10.26 10.38 22.35
C ARG A 18 -9.57 11.36 21.43
N ALA A 19 -8.91 12.33 22.09
CA ALA A 19 -8.15 13.38 21.48
C ALA A 19 -7.41 12.76 20.31
N ASP A 20 -7.56 13.43 19.16
CA ASP A 20 -6.67 13.32 18.02
C ASP A 20 -5.33 12.85 18.53
N ALA A 21 -5.01 11.58 18.24
CA ALA A 21 -3.64 11.16 18.26
C ALA A 21 -3.00 12.10 17.25
N LEU A 22 -2.41 13.18 17.77
CA LEU A 22 -1.60 14.12 17.03
C LEU A 22 -0.70 13.24 16.18
N ALA A 23 -1.07 13.09 14.91
CA ALA A 23 -0.16 12.61 13.91
C ALA A 23 0.98 13.60 14.02
N THR A 24 2.06 13.16 14.67
CA THR A 24 3.35 13.82 14.56
C THR A 24 3.49 14.16 13.09
N PRO A 25 3.78 15.42 12.71
CA PRO A 25 4.00 15.75 11.32
C PRO A 25 4.99 14.72 10.80
N PHE A 26 4.54 13.84 9.91
CA PHE A 26 5.40 12.80 9.39
C PHE A 26 6.51 13.53 8.64
N GLU A 27 7.70 13.55 9.23
CA GLU A 27 8.81 14.28 8.67
C GLU A 27 9.31 13.50 7.47
N VAL A 28 9.31 14.17 6.32
CA VAL A 28 9.79 13.58 5.07
C VAL A 28 11.31 13.43 5.16
N THR A 29 11.75 12.21 5.44
CA THR A 29 13.16 11.81 5.49
C THR A 29 13.88 11.98 4.16
N GLU A 30 15.22 12.00 4.16
CA GLU A 30 16.02 12.03 2.92
C GLU A 30 15.75 10.82 2.03
N HIS A 31 15.58 9.62 2.61
CA HIS A 31 15.26 8.41 1.84
C HIS A 31 13.90 8.53 1.12
N HIS A 32 12.91 9.19 1.74
CA HIS A 32 11.66 9.51 1.05
C HIS A 32 11.91 10.44 -0.14
N LYS A 33 12.71 11.50 0.04
CA LYS A 33 13.00 12.49 -1.01
C LYS A 33 13.77 11.87 -2.18
N ASP A 34 14.76 11.03 -1.90
CA ASP A 34 15.53 10.30 -2.91
C ASP A 34 14.62 9.44 -3.79
N PHE A 35 13.72 8.66 -3.16
CA PHE A 35 12.77 7.84 -3.89
C PHE A 35 11.79 8.67 -4.72
N LEU A 36 11.21 9.73 -4.14
CA LEU A 36 10.29 10.62 -4.87
C LEU A 36 10.98 11.30 -6.05
N HIS A 37 12.25 11.69 -5.88
CA HIS A 37 13.08 12.24 -6.93
C HIS A 37 13.28 11.22 -8.06
N GLN A 38 13.60 9.96 -7.74
CA GLN A 38 13.74 8.91 -8.74
C GLN A 38 12.41 8.65 -9.48
N LEU A 39 11.29 8.52 -8.75
CA LEU A 39 9.97 8.34 -9.34
C LEU A 39 9.59 9.52 -10.25
N GLY A 40 10.00 10.73 -9.91
CA GLY A 40 9.80 11.92 -10.74
C GLY A 40 10.47 11.87 -12.12
N HIS A 41 11.55 11.09 -12.27
CA HIS A 41 12.20 10.87 -13.57
C HIS A 41 11.51 9.78 -14.40
N SER A 42 10.95 8.77 -13.74
CA SER A 42 10.26 7.65 -14.40
C SER A 42 8.78 7.94 -14.71
N HIS A 43 8.21 8.99 -14.10
CA HIS A 43 6.79 9.38 -14.09
C HIS A 43 5.87 8.36 -13.42
N TYR A 44 5.98 7.09 -13.79
CA TYR A 44 5.22 5.97 -13.26
C TYR A 44 6.14 4.78 -13.01
N LEU A 45 5.87 4.02 -11.95
CA LEU A 45 6.51 2.73 -11.67
C LEU A 45 5.44 1.64 -11.53
N PRO A 46 5.74 0.38 -11.87
CA PRO A 46 4.80 -0.72 -11.68
C PRO A 46 4.61 -0.99 -10.19
N VAL A 47 3.43 -1.43 -9.80
CA VAL A 47 3.16 -2.04 -8.50
C VAL A 47 2.22 -3.22 -8.73
N ALA A 48 2.19 -4.17 -7.81
CA ALA A 48 1.23 -5.26 -7.85
C ALA A 48 0.64 -5.49 -6.45
N ARG A 49 -0.45 -6.25 -6.39
CA ARG A 49 -0.91 -6.88 -5.16
C ARG A 49 -1.22 -8.34 -5.41
N PHE A 50 -0.99 -9.16 -4.39
CA PHE A 50 -1.36 -10.57 -4.41
C PHE A 50 -2.70 -10.71 -3.71
N THR A 51 -3.69 -11.12 -4.47
CA THR A 51 -5.06 -11.34 -4.03
C THR A 51 -5.42 -12.80 -4.24
N LEU A 52 -6.44 -13.25 -3.53
CA LEU A 52 -7.00 -14.58 -3.73
C LEU A 52 -8.51 -14.50 -3.76
N GLU A 53 -9.09 -15.22 -4.72
CA GLU A 53 -10.51 -15.35 -4.96
C GLU A 53 -10.96 -16.77 -4.60
N ASP A 54 -12.26 -16.96 -4.38
CA ASP A 54 -12.84 -18.27 -4.16
C ASP A 54 -13.72 -18.68 -5.35
N SER A 55 -13.42 -19.81 -5.98
CA SER A 55 -14.20 -20.31 -7.11
C SER A 55 -15.67 -20.61 -6.79
N ARG A 56 -16.03 -20.69 -5.49
CA ARG A 56 -17.40 -20.95 -5.01
C ARG A 56 -18.13 -19.68 -4.57
N ASP A 57 -17.43 -18.55 -4.39
CA ASP A 57 -18.00 -17.27 -3.98
C ASP A 57 -17.34 -16.11 -4.75
N GLU A 58 -18.06 -15.60 -5.76
CA GLU A 58 -17.64 -14.49 -6.61
C GLU A 58 -17.44 -13.16 -5.85
N ASN A 59 -17.96 -13.04 -4.62
CA ASN A 59 -17.79 -11.85 -3.80
C ASN A 59 -16.60 -11.98 -2.82
N PHE A 60 -15.95 -13.15 -2.79
CA PHE A 60 -14.82 -13.36 -1.92
C PHE A 60 -13.53 -12.92 -2.60
N ILE A 61 -12.95 -11.84 -2.10
CA ILE A 61 -11.62 -11.36 -2.46
C ILE A 61 -10.87 -11.05 -1.18
N ALA A 62 -9.66 -11.60 -1.03
CA ALA A 62 -8.77 -11.30 0.09
C ALA A 62 -7.39 -10.88 -0.41
N THR A 63 -6.82 -9.85 0.19
CA THR A 63 -5.44 -9.42 -0.10
C THR A 63 -4.45 -10.17 0.79
N ALA A 64 -3.53 -10.90 0.18
CA ALA A 64 -2.45 -11.58 0.88
C ALA A 64 -1.23 -10.68 1.07
N LEU A 65 -0.89 -9.87 0.07
CA LEU A 65 0.26 -8.98 0.10
C LEU A 65 0.05 -7.75 -0.78
N ALA A 66 0.16 -6.56 -0.18
CA ALA A 66 0.13 -5.28 -0.87
C ALA A 66 0.85 -4.21 -0.02
N PRO A 67 1.52 -3.23 -0.64
CA PRO A 67 1.95 -3.23 -2.05
C PRO A 67 3.10 -4.22 -2.32
N VAL A 68 3.17 -4.74 -3.54
CA VAL A 68 4.29 -5.54 -4.05
C VAL A 68 5.02 -4.74 -5.11
N PHE A 69 6.28 -4.40 -4.83
CA PHE A 69 7.19 -3.79 -5.80
C PHE A 69 8.47 -4.63 -5.86
N LEU A 70 8.73 -5.21 -7.04
CA LEU A 70 9.93 -5.99 -7.30
C LEU A 70 10.98 -5.14 -8.00
N ARG A 71 12.19 -5.13 -7.47
CA ARG A 71 13.39 -4.60 -8.12
C ARG A 71 14.14 -5.70 -8.87
N SER A 72 13.94 -6.95 -8.47
CA SER A 72 14.47 -8.14 -9.11
C SER A 72 13.50 -9.31 -8.93
N VAL A 73 13.48 -10.24 -9.89
CA VAL A 73 12.75 -11.53 -9.79
C VAL A 73 13.21 -12.39 -8.61
N ALA A 74 14.40 -12.12 -8.08
CA ALA A 74 15.00 -12.81 -6.94
C ALA A 74 14.73 -12.12 -5.59
N ASP A 75 13.98 -11.01 -5.57
CA ASP A 75 13.61 -10.36 -4.32
C ASP A 75 12.77 -11.32 -3.44
N ASP A 76 13.16 -11.42 -2.17
CA ASP A 76 12.48 -12.28 -1.21
C ASP A 76 11.31 -11.57 -0.51
N MET A 77 10.56 -12.35 0.28
CA MET A 77 9.38 -11.87 1.01
C MET A 77 9.72 -10.76 2.01
N GLU A 78 10.88 -10.81 2.65
CA GLU A 78 11.28 -9.81 3.65
C GLU A 78 11.56 -8.47 2.96
N THR A 79 12.37 -8.49 1.91
CA THR A 79 12.69 -7.33 1.08
C THR A 79 11.43 -6.69 0.52
N VAL A 80 10.51 -7.49 -0.02
CA VAL A 80 9.24 -6.97 -0.57
C VAL A 80 8.36 -6.37 0.51
N LYS A 81 8.32 -6.95 1.72
CA LYS A 81 7.56 -6.38 2.84
C LYS A 81 8.15 -5.06 3.33
N GLU A 82 9.47 -4.95 3.43
CA GLU A 82 10.14 -3.71 3.81
C GLU A 82 9.84 -2.59 2.82
N VAL A 83 9.99 -2.88 1.53
CA VAL A 83 9.61 -1.95 0.45
C VAL A 83 8.12 -1.64 0.51
N GLY A 84 7.27 -2.63 0.76
CA GLY A 84 5.83 -2.47 0.86
C GLY A 84 5.42 -1.49 1.96
N VAL A 85 6.03 -1.63 3.15
CA VAL A 85 5.83 -0.69 4.27
C VAL A 85 6.28 0.72 3.90
N PHE A 86 7.42 0.85 3.22
CA PHE A 86 7.92 2.15 2.77
C PHE A 86 6.97 2.82 1.77
N LEU A 87 6.45 2.07 0.79
CA LEU A 87 5.48 2.59 -0.18
C LEU A 87 4.16 2.97 0.48
N GLN A 88 3.67 2.15 1.42
CA GLN A 88 2.46 2.48 2.18
C GLN A 88 2.64 3.78 2.98
N GLN A 89 3.81 3.98 3.60
CA GLN A 89 4.10 5.24 4.30
C GLN A 89 4.08 6.45 3.35
N LEU A 90 4.63 6.32 2.15
CA LEU A 90 4.56 7.38 1.14
C LEU A 90 3.13 7.69 0.70
N GLU A 91 2.30 6.67 0.54
CA GLU A 91 0.88 6.81 0.21
C GLU A 91 0.09 7.45 1.36
N ASP A 92 0.31 7.00 2.60
CA ASP A 92 -0.33 7.52 3.81
C ASP A 92 0.01 9.00 4.04
N MET A 93 1.24 9.42 3.66
CA MET A 93 1.67 10.82 3.65
C MET A 93 1.11 11.63 2.46
N GLY A 94 0.39 10.99 1.54
CA GLY A 94 -0.16 11.61 0.34
C GLY A 94 0.91 12.05 -0.65
N LEU A 95 2.05 11.37 -0.71
CA LEU A 95 3.18 11.69 -1.60
C LEU A 95 3.16 10.87 -2.90
N VAL A 96 2.59 9.67 -2.85
CA VAL A 96 2.36 8.82 -4.02
C VAL A 96 0.92 8.32 -4.03
N THR A 97 0.47 7.85 -5.19
CA THR A 97 -0.77 7.08 -5.34
C THR A 97 -0.43 5.67 -5.81
N LEU A 98 -1.03 4.65 -5.20
CA LEU A 98 -0.95 3.26 -5.66
C LEU A 98 -2.29 2.86 -6.27
N ASP A 99 -2.32 2.63 -7.58
CA ASP A 99 -3.54 2.24 -8.31
C ASP A 99 -3.37 0.82 -8.85
N TYR A 100 -4.24 -0.11 -8.46
CA TYR A 100 -4.18 -1.52 -8.86
C TYR A 100 -5.11 -1.88 -10.02
N ASP A 101 -5.78 -0.89 -10.61
CA ASP A 101 -6.71 -1.06 -11.74
C ASP A 101 -6.07 -0.60 -13.07
N ILE A 102 -4.97 0.16 -13.00
CA ILE A 102 -4.26 0.72 -14.16
C ILE A 102 -2.85 0.13 -14.26
N PRO A 103 -2.67 -0.98 -15.01
CA PRO A 103 -1.34 -1.49 -15.32
C PRO A 103 -0.64 -0.59 -16.35
N LEU A 104 0.70 -0.53 -16.28
CA LEU A 104 1.53 0.23 -17.20
C LEU A 104 1.92 -0.59 -18.44
N ASP A 105 1.58 -0.06 -19.62
CA ASP A 105 2.00 -0.69 -20.89
C ASP A 105 3.53 -0.74 -21.02
N GLY A 106 4.06 -1.91 -21.39
CA GLY A 106 5.48 -2.11 -21.65
C GLY A 106 6.37 -2.23 -20.41
N TYR A 107 5.81 -2.26 -19.20
CA TYR A 107 6.55 -2.62 -17.99
C TYR A 107 6.63 -4.14 -17.81
N GLY A 108 7.74 -4.60 -17.22
CA GLY A 108 8.09 -6.01 -17.05
C GLY A 108 7.23 -6.77 -16.04
N TYR A 109 5.90 -6.73 -16.15
CA TYR A 109 5.01 -7.52 -15.27
C TYR A 109 5.19 -9.04 -15.42
N GLU A 110 5.84 -9.49 -16.48
CA GLU A 110 6.30 -10.87 -16.59
C GLU A 110 7.30 -11.23 -15.47
N GLU A 111 8.13 -10.29 -15.01
CA GLU A 111 9.02 -10.49 -13.86
C GLU A 111 8.24 -10.80 -12.58
N TYR A 112 7.05 -10.23 -12.42
CA TYR A 112 6.19 -10.53 -11.27
C TYR A 112 5.64 -11.96 -11.34
N LYS A 113 5.21 -12.40 -12.52
CA LYS A 113 4.70 -13.76 -12.75
C LYS A 113 5.79 -14.83 -12.63
N GLU A 114 7.02 -14.48 -13.01
CA GLU A 114 8.20 -15.35 -12.94
C GLU A 114 8.93 -15.27 -11.60
N SER A 115 8.52 -14.37 -10.70
CA SER A 115 9.16 -14.19 -9.40
C SER A 115 8.99 -15.41 -8.50
N ALA A 116 10.06 -15.74 -7.76
CA ALA A 116 10.02 -16.79 -6.74
C ALA A 116 8.94 -16.50 -5.67
N LEU A 117 8.65 -15.22 -5.44
CA LEU A 117 7.64 -14.80 -4.49
C LEU A 117 6.22 -15.14 -4.95
N TYR A 118 5.91 -14.94 -6.24
CA TYR A 118 4.60 -15.30 -6.79
C TYR A 118 4.43 -16.82 -6.88
N GLU A 119 5.49 -17.56 -7.20
CA GLU A 119 5.48 -19.02 -7.12
C GLU A 119 5.17 -19.50 -5.69
N TYR A 120 5.84 -18.93 -4.68
CA TYR A 120 5.58 -19.24 -3.27
C TYR A 120 4.13 -18.92 -2.88
N PHE A 121 3.59 -17.79 -3.34
CA PHE A 121 2.21 -17.41 -3.08
C PHE A 121 1.22 -18.44 -3.67
N ARG A 122 1.42 -18.86 -4.93
CA ARG A 122 0.58 -19.87 -5.58
C ARG A 122 0.60 -21.21 -4.83
N ALA A 123 1.79 -21.66 -4.42
CA ALA A 123 1.93 -22.89 -3.63
C ALA A 123 1.21 -22.80 -2.27
N THR A 124 1.26 -21.62 -1.63
CA THR A 124 0.55 -21.37 -0.36
C THR A 124 -0.96 -21.41 -0.53
N VAL A 125 -1.48 -20.83 -1.62
CA VAL A 125 -2.92 -20.88 -1.95
C VAL A 125 -3.36 -22.33 -2.23
N GLU A 126 -2.57 -23.08 -2.99
CA GLU A 126 -2.84 -24.51 -3.26
C GLU A 126 -2.88 -25.35 -1.97
N GLU A 127 -1.93 -25.14 -1.06
CA GLU A 127 -1.94 -25.80 0.26
C GLU A 127 -3.18 -25.42 1.09
N GLY A 128 -3.58 -24.14 1.04
CA GLY A 128 -4.80 -23.64 1.67
C GLY A 128 -6.04 -24.33 1.12
N ALA A 129 -6.19 -24.36 -0.21
CA ALA A 129 -7.33 -24.94 -0.92
C ALA A 129 -7.54 -26.43 -0.63
N ALA A 130 -6.46 -27.17 -0.34
CA ALA A 130 -6.54 -28.58 0.06
C ALA A 130 -7.16 -28.80 1.46
N LYS A 131 -7.27 -27.75 2.29
CA LYS A 131 -7.81 -27.84 3.65
C LYS A 131 -9.34 -27.73 3.64
N PRO A 132 -10.08 -28.65 4.29
CA PRO A 132 -11.54 -28.58 4.34
C PRO A 132 -12.04 -27.26 4.92
N GLY A 133 -12.90 -26.57 4.19
CA GLY A 133 -13.52 -25.32 4.62
C GLY A 133 -12.64 -24.07 4.50
N PHE A 134 -11.43 -24.17 3.94
CA PHE A 134 -10.63 -22.99 3.60
C PHE A 134 -11.30 -22.22 2.44
N LEU A 135 -11.31 -20.88 2.53
CA LEU A 135 -11.79 -19.98 1.48
C LEU A 135 -10.60 -19.34 0.78
N GLY A 136 -10.69 -19.20 -0.54
CA GLY A 136 -9.62 -18.64 -1.36
C GLY A 136 -8.75 -19.70 -2.00
N ASP A 137 -9.17 -20.20 -3.16
CA ASP A 137 -8.50 -21.27 -3.90
C ASP A 137 -7.81 -20.80 -5.18
N THR A 138 -8.05 -19.55 -5.58
CA THR A 138 -7.59 -19.00 -6.85
C THR A 138 -6.63 -17.85 -6.59
N PRO A 139 -5.31 -18.02 -6.84
CA PRO A 139 -4.33 -16.94 -6.67
C PRO A 139 -4.44 -15.94 -7.83
N MET A 140 -4.48 -14.66 -7.49
CA MET A 140 -4.60 -13.54 -8.40
C MET A 140 -3.42 -12.58 -8.23
N LEU A 141 -3.00 -12.02 -9.37
CA LEU A 141 -1.94 -11.02 -9.46
C LEU A 141 -2.53 -9.76 -10.09
N ASP A 142 -2.95 -8.82 -9.26
CA ASP A 142 -3.48 -7.56 -9.73
C ASP A 142 -2.32 -6.60 -9.99
N LEU A 143 -2.28 -6.07 -11.22
CA LEU A 143 -1.20 -5.25 -11.71
C LEU A 143 -1.63 -3.79 -11.75
N GLY A 144 -0.75 -2.93 -11.25
CA GLY A 144 -1.03 -1.55 -11.01
C GLY A 144 0.13 -0.63 -11.33
N SER A 145 -0.10 0.65 -11.08
CA SER A 145 0.85 1.72 -11.25
C SER A 145 0.98 2.56 -9.99
N MET A 146 2.16 3.13 -9.84
CA MET A 146 2.51 4.08 -8.81
C MET A 146 2.93 5.39 -9.47
N ALA A 147 2.41 6.50 -8.96
CA ALA A 147 2.72 7.85 -9.46
C ALA A 147 2.91 8.83 -8.31
N LEU A 148 3.60 9.94 -8.57
CA LEU A 148 3.68 11.05 -7.62
C LEU A 148 2.34 11.79 -7.53
N THR A 149 1.96 12.19 -6.32
CA THR A 149 0.93 13.22 -6.14
C THR A 149 1.51 14.61 -6.44
N GLU A 150 0.66 15.62 -6.49
CA GLU A 150 1.13 17.02 -6.57
C GLU A 150 2.07 17.39 -5.41
N THR A 151 1.82 16.86 -4.21
CA THR A 151 2.66 17.09 -3.03
C THR A 151 4.00 16.37 -3.18
N GLY A 152 3.99 15.10 -3.58
CA GLY A 152 5.21 14.33 -3.84
C GLY A 152 6.08 14.98 -4.92
N ALA A 153 5.47 15.47 -6.00
CA ALA A 153 6.16 16.16 -7.09
C ALA A 153 6.86 17.45 -6.64
N LYS A 154 6.22 18.25 -5.77
CA LYS A 154 6.84 19.47 -5.20
C LYS A 154 8.07 19.12 -4.37
N ILE A 155 7.98 18.09 -3.53
CA ILE A 155 9.10 17.63 -2.70
C ILE A 155 10.25 17.10 -3.57
N ALA A 156 9.93 16.26 -4.56
CA ALA A 156 10.90 15.74 -5.52
C ALA A 156 11.67 16.86 -6.24
N ALA A 157 10.96 17.89 -6.72
CA ALA A 157 11.58 19.02 -7.41
C ALA A 157 12.50 19.87 -6.49
N THR A 158 12.16 19.98 -5.20
CA THR A 158 12.98 20.72 -4.24
C THR A 158 14.30 19.98 -3.93
N HIS A 159 14.30 18.65 -4.07
CA HIS A 159 15.48 17.81 -3.90
C HIS A 159 16.50 17.98 -5.05
N CYS A 160 16.05 18.33 -6.26
CA CYS A 160 16.95 18.64 -7.39
C CYS A 160 17.86 19.85 -7.14
N GLY A 161 17.44 20.81 -6.29
CA GLY A 161 18.15 22.08 -6.07
C GLY A 161 19.44 21.98 -5.26
N HIS A 162 19.73 20.85 -4.60
CA HIS A 162 20.89 20.68 -3.72
C HIS A 162 22.06 19.91 -4.37
N GLY A 163 21.90 19.38 -5.59
CA GLY A 163 22.90 18.54 -6.28
C GLY A 163 23.78 19.24 -7.32
N HIS A 164 23.54 20.53 -7.62
CA HIS A 164 24.22 21.26 -8.70
C HIS A 164 25.17 22.38 -8.23
N HIS A 165 25.92 22.14 -7.16
CA HIS A 165 27.10 22.94 -6.85
C HIS A 165 28.33 22.03 -6.79
N HIS A 166 29.39 22.43 -7.52
CA HIS A 166 30.71 21.82 -7.73
C HIS A 166 30.80 20.96 -9.02
N HIS A 167 31.63 21.25 -10.02
CA HIS A 167 32.90 21.99 -10.04
C HIS A 167 33.13 22.66 -11.41
N GLU A 168 33.53 23.93 -11.41
CA GLU A 168 34.41 24.52 -12.42
C GLU A 168 35.86 24.03 -12.21
#